data_AF-A0A4V1SPI4-F1
#
_entry.id   AF-A0A4V1SPI4-F1
#
_cell.length_a   1.000
_cell.length_b   1.000
_cell.length_c   1.000
_cell.angle_alpha   90.00
_cell.angle_beta   90.00
_cell.angle_gamma   90.00
#
_symmetry.space_group_name_H-M   'P 1'
#
loop_
_entity.id
_entity.type
_entity.pdbx_description
1 polymer ?
#
loop_
_entity_poly.entity_id
_entity_poly.type
_entity_poly.pdbx_seq_one_letter_code
_entity_poly.pdbx_strand_id
1 'polypeptide(L)'
;MKHVTTSEHRQLDLSFVHRNGQTVLDRRLFSYPYVLMRTFREAPPVVHPEGETPAATLTHLIVQNSSGPVHDRDDLATRLVLGEDTNVRVTYQGATAIHRARSGNISRERLSLWLGEGAQLSYLPEARIYFP
;
A
#
# COMPACT_ATOMS: atom_id res chain seq x y z
N MET A 1 -23.59 7.69 2.15
CA MET A 1 -23.15 7.89 3.54
C MET A 1 -21.91 8.78 3.55
N LYS A 2 -21.94 9.91 4.26
CA LYS A 2 -20.75 10.77 4.45
C LYS A 2 -19.95 10.22 5.62
N HIS A 3 -18.77 9.66 5.36
CA HIS A 3 -17.84 9.30 6.43
C HIS A 3 -17.26 10.60 7.03
N VAL A 4 -17.63 10.88 8.27
CA VAL A 4 -16.94 11.88 9.09
C VAL A 4 -15.58 11.29 9.44
N THR A 5 -14.53 11.72 8.73
CA THR A 5 -13.15 11.37 9.08
C THR A 5 -12.62 12.42 10.02
N THR A 6 -12.54 12.10 11.31
CA THR A 6 -11.52 12.69 12.18
C THR A 6 -10.19 12.60 11.43
N SER A 7 -9.47 13.72 11.31
CA SER A 7 -8.21 13.80 10.54
C SER A 7 -7.14 12.94 11.19
N GLU A 8 -7.18 11.62 10.98
CA GLU A 8 -6.05 10.74 11.28
C GLU A 8 -4.90 11.10 10.34
N HIS A 9 -3.75 11.44 10.90
CA HIS A 9 -2.54 11.70 10.13
C HIS A 9 -2.08 10.39 9.49
N ARG A 10 -2.22 10.28 8.17
CA ARG A 10 -1.84 9.10 7.39
C ARG A 10 -0.44 9.30 6.84
N GLN A 11 0.51 8.51 7.33
CA GLN A 11 1.88 8.53 6.83
C GLN A 11 1.99 7.92 5.43
N LEU A 12 1.02 7.10 5.02
CA LEU A 12 0.91 6.60 3.65
C LEU A 12 -0.55 6.63 3.19
N ASP A 13 -0.87 7.43 2.17
CA ASP A 13 -2.21 7.54 1.59
C ASP A 13 -2.13 7.52 0.07
N LEU A 14 -2.45 6.36 -0.49
CA LEU A 14 -2.33 6.04 -1.90
C LEU A 14 -3.69 5.77 -2.52
N SER A 15 -3.90 6.24 -3.74
CA SER A 15 -5.02 5.80 -4.58
C SER A 15 -4.55 5.41 -5.97
N PHE A 16 -5.19 4.38 -6.51
CA PHE A 16 -4.98 3.90 -7.87
C PHE A 16 -6.29 3.98 -8.64
N VAL A 17 -6.20 4.31 -9.92
CA VAL A 17 -7.35 4.39 -10.83
C VAL A 17 -7.02 3.72 -12.15
N HIS A 18 -8.04 3.20 -12.82
CA HIS A 18 -7.92 2.69 -14.17
C HIS A 18 -8.08 3.86 -15.17
N ARG A 19 -7.09 4.09 -16.03
CA ARG A 19 -7.12 5.11 -17.09
C ARG A 19 -6.44 4.56 -18.34
N ASN A 20 -7.09 4.68 -19.50
CA ASN A 20 -6.56 4.28 -20.80
C ASN A 20 -6.06 2.81 -20.83
N GLY A 21 -6.85 1.89 -20.27
CA GLY A 21 -6.50 0.46 -20.23
C GLY A 21 -5.48 0.08 -19.16
N GLN A 22 -5.14 0.99 -18.23
CA GLN A 22 -4.01 0.81 -17.33
C GLN A 22 -4.30 1.30 -15.91
N THR A 23 -3.72 0.62 -14.93
CA THR A 23 -3.70 1.09 -13.54
C THR A 23 -2.63 2.18 -13.36
N VAL A 24 -3.03 3.35 -12.86
CA VAL A 24 -2.12 4.47 -12.54
C VAL A 24 -2.26 4.89 -11.09
N LEU A 25 -1.17 5.37 -10.49
CA LEU A 25 -1.18 5.99 -9.16
C LEU A 25 -1.74 7.42 -9.28
N ASP A 26 -2.88 7.67 -8.65
CA ASP A 26 -3.64 8.92 -8.72
C ASP A 26 -3.35 9.84 -7.52
N ARG A 27 -3.35 9.27 -6.32
CA ARG A 27 -2.93 9.96 -5.09
C ARG A 27 -1.67 9.32 -4.57
N ARG A 28 -0.67 10.16 -4.29
CA ARG A 28 0.62 9.77 -3.71
C ARG A 28 0.97 10.71 -2.57
N LEU A 29 0.38 10.50 -1.41
CA LEU A 29 0.82 11.16 -0.19
C LEU A 29 1.60 10.16 0.66
N PHE A 30 2.78 10.58 1.08
CA PHE A 30 3.58 9.82 2.02
C PHE A 30 4.41 10.79 2.85
N SER A 31 4.68 10.40 4.09
CA SER A 31 5.61 11.07 4.99
C SER A 31 6.55 10.04 5.57
N TYR A 32 7.53 10.51 6.35
CA TYR A 32 8.30 9.63 7.23
C TYR A 32 7.32 8.68 7.99
N PRO A 33 7.61 7.37 8.04
CA PRO A 33 8.88 6.74 7.66
C PRO A 33 8.92 6.12 6.25
N TYR A 34 7.89 6.33 5.43
CA TYR A 34 7.78 5.65 4.14
C TYR A 34 8.58 6.35 3.04
N VAL A 35 9.17 5.55 2.16
CA VAL A 35 9.80 5.97 0.91
C VAL A 35 9.21 5.16 -0.23
N LEU A 36 8.83 5.83 -1.32
CA LEU A 36 8.17 5.20 -2.47
C LEU A 36 9.05 5.24 -3.70
N MET A 37 9.25 4.07 -4.31
CA MET A 37 9.82 3.97 -5.65
C MET A 37 8.80 4.34 -6.71
N ARG A 38 9.27 4.67 -7.92
CA ARG A 38 8.39 4.84 -9.08
C ARG A 38 7.65 3.53 -9.36
N THR A 39 6.36 3.63 -9.68
CA THR A 39 5.59 2.47 -10.14
C THR A 39 6.14 1.93 -11.45
N PHE A 40 6.13 0.62 -11.62
CA PHE A 40 6.45 -0.05 -12.88
C PHE A 40 5.40 -1.11 -13.18
N ARG A 41 5.45 -1.70 -14.38
CA ARG A 41 4.41 -2.62 -14.86
C ARG A 41 5.03 -3.86 -15.44
N GLU A 42 4.31 -4.97 -15.36
CA GLU A 42 4.61 -6.13 -16.19
C GLU A 42 4.31 -5.82 -17.66
N ALA A 43 5.03 -6.48 -18.57
CA ALA A 43 4.64 -6.45 -19.97
C ALA A 43 3.24 -7.08 -20.10
N PRO A 44 2.38 -6.57 -21.01
CA PRO A 44 1.11 -7.24 -21.27
C PRO A 44 1.36 -8.70 -21.63
N PRO A 45 0.55 -9.66 -21.14
CA PRO A 45 0.61 -11.01 -21.63
C PRO A 45 0.41 -11.02 -23.14
N VAL A 46 1.10 -11.93 -23.85
CA VAL A 46 0.89 -12.12 -25.29
C VAL A 46 -0.55 -12.58 -25.48
N VAL A 47 -1.39 -11.72 -26.06
CA VAL A 47 -2.80 -12.04 -26.33
C VAL A 47 -2.82 -13.05 -27.47
N HIS A 48 -3.23 -14.28 -27.18
CA HIS A 48 -3.53 -15.26 -28.21
C HIS A 48 -4.81 -14.82 -28.95
N PRO A 49 -4.89 -14.99 -30.29
CA PRO A 49 -5.99 -14.49 -31.10
C PRO A 49 -7.39 -15.05 -30.77
N GLU A 50 -7.49 -16.02 -29.86
CA GLU A 50 -8.73 -16.73 -29.53
C GLU A 50 -9.30 -16.50 -28.12
N GLY A 51 -8.76 -15.60 -27.28
CA GLY A 51 -9.35 -15.49 -25.95
C GLY A 51 -8.91 -14.35 -25.03
N GLU A 52 -9.94 -13.87 -24.32
CA GLU A 52 -9.98 -12.97 -23.16
C GLU A 52 -9.47 -11.53 -23.34
N THR A 53 -10.30 -10.58 -22.92
CA THR A 53 -9.86 -9.21 -22.66
C THR A 53 -8.79 -9.29 -21.57
N PRO A 54 -7.56 -8.84 -21.81
CA PRO A 54 -6.51 -8.96 -20.81
C PRO A 54 -6.92 -8.18 -19.57
N ALA A 55 -6.83 -8.83 -18.41
CA ALA A 55 -6.93 -8.14 -17.12
C ALA A 55 -6.00 -6.92 -17.13
N ALA A 56 -6.40 -5.84 -16.45
CA ALA A 56 -5.57 -4.65 -16.36
C ALA A 56 -4.13 -5.02 -16.01
N THR A 57 -3.16 -4.48 -16.75
CA THR A 57 -1.75 -4.78 -16.55
C THR A 57 -1.35 -4.55 -15.10
N LEU A 58 -0.68 -5.53 -14.49
CA LEU A 58 -0.25 -5.46 -13.10
C LEU A 58 0.71 -4.29 -12.89
N THR A 59 0.30 -3.33 -12.07
CA THR A 59 1.14 -2.20 -11.63
C THR A 59 1.80 -2.54 -10.30
N HIS A 60 3.14 -2.49 -10.27
CA HIS A 60 3.95 -2.71 -9.08
C HIS A 60 4.31 -1.39 -8.41
N LEU A 61 4.22 -1.37 -7.09
CA LEU A 61 4.75 -0.31 -6.23
C LEU A 61 5.64 -0.93 -5.16
N ILE A 62 6.87 -0.45 -5.07
CA ILE A 62 7.78 -0.78 -3.97
C ILE A 62 7.68 0.32 -2.91
N VAL A 63 7.35 -0.11 -1.69
CA VAL A 63 7.35 0.71 -0.48
C VAL A 63 8.55 0.30 0.36
N GLN A 64 9.33 1.29 0.79
CA GLN A 64 10.41 1.10 1.75
C GLN A 64 10.04 1.81 3.04
N ASN A 65 10.46 1.23 4.15
CA ASN A 65 10.47 1.90 5.44
C ASN A 65 11.91 2.36 5.71
N SER A 66 12.12 3.68 5.81
CA SER A 66 13.43 4.27 6.10
C SER A 66 13.61 4.63 7.58
N SER A 67 12.68 4.21 8.46
CA SER A 67 12.91 4.30 9.89
C SER A 67 13.92 3.26 10.37
N GLY A 68 14.43 3.49 11.58
CA GLY A 68 14.95 2.42 12.41
C GLY A 68 13.80 1.57 12.98
N PRO A 69 13.91 1.10 14.22
CA PRO A 69 12.87 0.29 14.84
C PRO A 69 11.63 1.12 15.21
N VAL A 70 10.49 0.45 15.33
CA VAL A 70 9.28 1.00 15.96
C VAL A 70 9.49 1.05 17.46
N HIS A 71 9.24 2.22 18.04
CA HIS A 71 9.38 2.53 19.45
C HIS A 71 8.03 2.79 20.12
N ASP A 72 8.06 3.10 21.42
CA ASP A 72 6.87 3.39 22.18
C ASP A 72 6.15 4.63 21.63
N ARG A 73 4.82 4.53 21.50
CA ARG A 73 3.92 5.59 21.00
C ARG A 73 4.00 5.91 19.51
N ASP A 74 4.74 5.14 18.71
CA ASP A 74 4.62 5.23 17.26
C ASP A 74 3.18 4.89 16.83
N ASP A 75 2.57 5.74 16.01
CA ASP A 75 1.23 5.55 15.44
C ASP A 75 1.31 5.75 13.92
N LEU A 76 1.32 4.63 13.21
CA LEU A 76 1.41 4.58 11.75
C LEU A 76 0.05 4.25 11.14
N ALA A 77 -0.42 5.09 10.22
CA ALA A 77 -1.65 4.88 9.48
C ALA A 77 -1.39 4.86 7.98
N THR A 78 -1.75 3.74 7.36
CA THR A 78 -1.70 3.49 5.92
C THR A 78 -3.10 3.36 5.35
N ARG A 79 -3.31 4.01 4.20
CA ARG A 79 -4.53 3.94 3.39
C ARG A 79 -4.18 3.58 1.96
N LEU A 80 -4.80 2.53 1.45
CA LEU A 80 -4.75 2.14 0.04
C LEU A 80 -6.16 2.13 -0.53
N VAL A 81 -6.35 2.85 -1.63
CA VAL A 81 -7.61 2.86 -2.39
C VAL A 81 -7.34 2.37 -3.81
N LEU A 82 -8.08 1.38 -4.24
CA LEU A 82 -8.03 0.86 -5.59
C LEU A 82 -9.39 1.14 -6.24
N GLY A 83 -9.39 1.96 -7.30
CA GLY A 83 -10.57 2.18 -8.13
C GLY A 83 -10.96 0.92 -8.91
N GLU A 84 -12.10 0.99 -9.60
CA GLU A 84 -12.60 -0.10 -10.45
C GLU A 84 -11.54 -0.57 -11.46
N ASP A 85 -11.51 -1.88 -11.71
CA ASP A 85 -10.63 -2.54 -12.69
C ASP A 85 -9.13 -2.22 -12.54
N THR A 86 -8.69 -1.90 -11.33
CA THR A 86 -7.26 -1.71 -11.03
C THR A 86 -6.59 -3.04 -10.65
N ASN A 87 -5.31 -3.17 -10.97
CA ASN A 87 -4.50 -4.34 -10.61
C ASN A 87 -3.16 -3.88 -10.06
N VAL A 88 -2.95 -4.05 -8.75
CA VAL A 88 -1.82 -3.47 -8.02
C VAL A 88 -1.10 -4.53 -7.19
N ARG A 89 0.23 -4.52 -7.23
CA ARG A 89 1.08 -5.20 -6.26
C ARG A 89 1.85 -4.18 -5.43
N VAL A 90 1.64 -4.21 -4.12
CA VAL A 90 2.41 -3.42 -3.16
C VAL A 90 3.39 -4.34 -2.46
N THR A 91 4.68 -4.08 -2.65
CA THR A 91 5.77 -4.85 -2.08
C THR A 91 6.55 -4.00 -1.09
N TYR A 92 6.68 -4.49 0.14
CA TYR A 92 7.63 -3.92 1.09
C TYR A 92 9.00 -4.58 0.92
N GLN A 93 10.07 -3.78 0.91
CA GLN A 93 11.46 -4.24 0.78
C GLN A 93 12.24 -4.02 2.08
N GLY A 94 11.72 -4.56 3.18
CA GLY A 94 12.29 -4.34 4.50
C GLY A 94 11.74 -5.30 5.56
N ALA A 95 12.35 -5.21 6.72
CA ALA A 95 11.85 -5.77 7.96
C ALA A 95 12.06 -4.72 9.05
N THR A 96 11.03 -4.47 9.86
CA THR A 96 11.11 -3.49 10.93
C THR A 96 11.21 -4.20 12.28
N ALA A 97 12.22 -3.80 13.06
CA ALA A 97 12.34 -4.22 14.45
C ALA A 97 11.29 -3.50 15.31
N ILE A 98 10.64 -4.25 16.21
CA ILE A 98 9.66 -3.74 17.17
C ILE A 98 10.27 -3.85 18.55
N HIS A 99 10.53 -2.72 19.22
CA HIS A 99 11.02 -2.71 20.59
C HIS A 99 9.88 -2.76 21.61
N ARG A 100 10.17 -3.29 22.80
CA ARG A 100 9.26 -3.26 23.94
C ARG A 100 8.80 -1.82 24.23
N ALA A 101 7.49 -1.63 24.26
CA ALA A 101 6.90 -0.40 24.77
C ALA A 101 7.06 -0.33 26.30
N ARG A 102 7.30 0.87 26.84
CA ARG A 102 7.27 1.11 28.29
C ARG A 102 5.87 0.83 28.85
N SER A 103 5.78 0.44 30.13
CA SER A 103 4.50 0.19 30.80
C SER A 103 3.51 1.34 30.58
N GLY A 104 2.31 1.02 30.12
CA GLY A 104 1.24 1.99 29.82
C GLY A 104 1.30 2.63 28.42
N ASN A 105 2.35 2.38 27.64
CA ASN A 105 2.43 2.82 26.25
C ASN A 105 2.09 1.69 25.27
N ILE A 106 1.59 2.06 24.09
CA ILE A 106 1.39 1.17 22.95
C ILE A 106 2.02 1.82 21.72
N SER A 107 2.58 1.01 20.81
CA SER A 107 2.73 1.38 19.42
C SER A 107 1.53 0.84 18.63
N ARG A 108 1.16 1.53 17.55
CA ARG A 108 0.01 1.18 16.73
C ARG A 108 0.38 1.28 15.25
N GLU A 109 -0.09 0.30 14.50
CA GLU A 109 -0.15 0.37 13.04
C GLU A 109 -1.59 0.12 12.59
N ARG A 110 -2.08 0.93 11.66
CA ARG A 110 -3.39 0.79 11.03
C ARG A 110 -3.23 0.70 9.52
N LEU A 111 -3.81 -0.34 8.93
CA LEU A 111 -3.97 -0.47 7.48
C LEU A 111 -5.45 -0.36 7.14
N SER A 112 -5.80 0.53 6.21
CA SER A 112 -7.15 0.67 5.69
C SER A 112 -7.14 0.47 4.18
N LEU A 113 -7.95 -0.48 3.70
CA LEU A 113 -8.02 -0.89 2.30
C LEU A 113 -9.43 -0.64 1.75
N TRP A 114 -9.52 -0.04 0.57
CA TRP A 114 -10.77 0.10 -0.19
C TRP A 114 -10.54 -0.40 -1.61
N LEU A 115 -11.32 -1.39 -2.05
CA LEU A 115 -11.22 -1.98 -3.38
C LEU A 115 -12.54 -1.74 -4.12
N GLY A 116 -12.46 -1.15 -5.30
CA GLY A 116 -13.58 -1.03 -6.24
C GLY A 116 -13.93 -2.37 -6.89
N GLU A 117 -15.00 -2.37 -7.68
CA GLU A 117 -15.41 -3.54 -8.47
C GLU A 117 -14.29 -3.95 -9.44
N GLY A 118 -14.04 -5.26 -9.58
CA GLY A 118 -12.98 -5.78 -10.45
C GLY A 118 -11.54 -5.48 -9.99
N ALA A 119 -11.35 -4.73 -8.89
CA ALA A 119 -10.02 -4.37 -8.41
C ALA A 119 -9.29 -5.55 -7.76
N GLN A 120 -7.99 -5.65 -8.02
CA GLN A 120 -7.10 -6.69 -7.50
C GLN A 120 -5.92 -6.07 -6.76
N LEU A 121 -5.69 -6.53 -5.54
CA LEU A 121 -4.57 -6.12 -4.69
C LEU A 121 -3.73 -7.34 -4.28
N SER A 122 -2.47 -7.39 -4.70
CA SER A 122 -1.43 -8.21 -4.07
C SER A 122 -0.72 -7.38 -3.00
N TYR A 123 -0.95 -7.69 -1.72
CA TYR A 123 -0.33 -6.98 -0.60
C TYR A 123 0.39 -7.95 0.32
N LEU A 124 1.70 -7.77 0.50
CA LEU A 124 2.48 -8.46 1.52
C LEU A 124 2.99 -7.41 2.53
N PRO A 125 2.56 -7.45 3.80
CA PRO A 125 3.04 -6.50 4.79
C PRO A 125 4.56 -6.62 5.00
N GLU A 126 5.17 -5.53 5.44
CA GLU A 126 6.56 -5.56 5.89
C GLU A 126 6.75 -6.54 7.05
N ALA A 127 7.82 -7.34 7.02
CA ALA A 127 8.10 -8.28 8.09
C ALA A 127 8.36 -7.54 9.42
N ARG A 128 7.87 -8.10 10.53
CA ARG A 128 8.08 -7.57 11.89
C ARG A 128 9.02 -8.48 12.68
N ILE A 129 10.05 -7.90 13.28
CA ILE A 129 11.01 -8.61 14.13
C ILE A 129 10.82 -8.10 15.56
N TYR A 130 10.28 -8.93 16.46
CA TYR A 130 10.01 -8.52 17.83
C TYR A 130 11.26 -8.69 18.70
N PHE A 131 11.70 -7.60 19.32
CA PHE A 131 12.80 -7.60 20.29
C PHE A 131 12.25 -7.63 21.72
N PRO A 132 12.97 -8.29 22.66
CA PRO A 132 12.54 -8.41 24.05
C PRO A 132 12.52 -7.08 24.81
#